data_AF-A0AAW1X7P9-F1
#
_entry.id   AF-A0AAW1X7P9-F1
#
_cell.length_a   1.000
_cell.length_b   1.000
_cell.length_c   1.000
_cell.angle_alpha   90.00
_cell.angle_beta   90.00
_cell.angle_gamma   90.00
#
_symmetry.space_group_name_H-M   'P 1'
#
loop_
_entity.id
_entity.type
_entity.pdbx_description
1 polymer ?
#
loop_
_entity_poly.entity_id
_entity_poly.type
_entity_poly.pdbx_seq_one_letter_code
_entity_poly.pdbx_strand_id
1 'polypeptide(L)'
;MDYSPAPTVEMDHDVTIEEVEEHFVNFMVNDSLGIICSAHTVFADREPDKAMSPPCKELAKLASIAVDFKKTGVAAVIPPELYIKEYPDFMEKPDKPTYLSSNVIGKLFREVKDIAPHDCSIRSFTYQVATKSYDPDMEVDGFEDYIKDAFYYKDNYDYKLGNLLDYYGIKTEAEILSGSIMRMSNFFTKRRDTDAMNRAVRSLRKEARAWFNEQETSLDSGVDDVYAKASAWYYVTYHPTYFGLYNEGMKRDHFISFPWCVYDKLIHIKKDKVKQARHLSSLESQFRYGLHLI
;
A
#
# COMPACT_ATOMS: atom_id res chain seq x y z
N MET A 1 -37.84 3.32 -7.70
CA MET A 1 -37.31 2.04 -8.22
C MET A 1 -37.87 0.97 -7.31
N ASP A 2 -38.63 0.05 -7.87
CA ASP A 2 -39.09 -1.13 -7.15
C ASP A 2 -37.91 -2.12 -7.10
N TYR A 3 -37.49 -2.50 -5.90
CA TYR A 3 -36.37 -3.42 -5.63
C TYR A 3 -36.86 -4.81 -5.22
N SER A 4 -38.06 -5.18 -5.66
CA SER A 4 -38.61 -6.51 -5.43
C SER A 4 -37.60 -7.58 -5.87
N PRO A 5 -37.15 -8.45 -4.95
CA PRO A 5 -36.17 -9.49 -5.28
C PRO A 5 -36.75 -10.46 -6.31
N ALA A 6 -35.88 -11.06 -7.12
CA ALA A 6 -36.28 -12.13 -8.02
C ALA A 6 -36.89 -13.29 -7.20
N PRO A 7 -37.96 -13.94 -7.71
CA PRO A 7 -38.54 -15.08 -7.02
C PRO A 7 -37.49 -16.16 -6.80
N THR A 8 -37.37 -16.61 -5.56
CA THR A 8 -36.51 -17.73 -5.16
C THR A 8 -37.05 -19.02 -5.76
N VAL A 9 -36.16 -19.91 -6.21
CA VAL A 9 -36.54 -21.28 -6.54
C VAL A 9 -36.94 -21.97 -5.24
N GLU A 10 -38.24 -22.17 -5.04
CA GLU A 10 -38.76 -22.94 -3.92
C GLU A 10 -38.76 -24.43 -4.29
N MET A 11 -38.16 -25.24 -3.41
CA MET A 11 -38.13 -26.70 -3.55
C MET A 11 -39.17 -27.30 -2.61
N ASP A 12 -39.85 -28.34 -3.05
CA ASP A 12 -40.90 -29.03 -2.30
C ASP A 12 -40.33 -30.11 -1.33
N HIS A 13 -39.02 -30.15 -1.17
CA HIS A 13 -38.28 -31.14 -0.39
C HIS A 13 -37.04 -30.52 0.30
N ASP A 14 -36.43 -31.31 1.20
CA ASP A 14 -35.20 -30.92 1.89
C ASP A 14 -34.01 -30.92 0.93
N VAL A 15 -33.21 -29.86 0.98
CA VAL A 15 -32.03 -29.66 0.11
C VAL A 15 -30.99 -30.76 0.32
N THR A 16 -30.58 -31.40 -0.78
CA THR A 16 -29.55 -32.45 -0.81
C THR A 16 -28.14 -31.87 -1.03
N ILE A 17 -27.09 -32.64 -0.73
CA ILE A 17 -25.71 -32.17 -0.94
C ILE A 17 -25.38 -32.08 -2.45
N GLU A 18 -25.96 -32.96 -3.25
CA GLU A 18 -25.81 -32.98 -4.71
C GLU A 18 -26.36 -31.70 -5.35
N GLU A 19 -27.47 -31.17 -4.86
CA GLU A 19 -28.05 -29.91 -5.32
C GLU A 19 -27.20 -28.69 -4.92
N VAL A 20 -26.53 -28.77 -3.77
CA VAL A 20 -25.55 -27.74 -3.36
C VAL A 20 -24.34 -27.75 -4.30
N GLU A 21 -23.84 -28.93 -4.66
CA GLU A 21 -22.75 -29.08 -5.63
C GLU A 21 -23.15 -28.54 -7.01
N GLU A 22 -24.35 -28.89 -7.49
CA GLU A 22 -24.88 -28.40 -8.77
C GLU A 22 -25.06 -26.87 -8.76
N HIS A 23 -25.63 -26.31 -7.69
CA HIS A 23 -25.77 -24.86 -7.53
C HIS A 23 -24.41 -24.14 -7.53
N PHE A 24 -23.40 -24.74 -6.91
CA PHE A 24 -22.04 -24.19 -6.90
C PHE A 24 -21.44 -24.14 -8.31
N VAL A 25 -21.57 -25.22 -9.09
CA VAL A 25 -21.12 -25.26 -10.49
C VAL A 25 -21.91 -24.25 -11.33
N ASN A 26 -23.22 -24.19 -11.17
CA ASN A 26 -24.08 -23.24 -11.88
C ASN A 26 -23.70 -21.78 -11.55
N PHE A 27 -23.36 -21.47 -10.30
CA PHE A 27 -22.85 -20.16 -9.93
C PHE A 27 -21.53 -19.82 -10.65
N MET A 28 -20.59 -20.76 -10.70
CA MET A 28 -19.29 -20.54 -11.37
C MET A 28 -19.45 -20.24 -12.86
N VAL A 29 -20.40 -20.88 -13.54
CA VAL A 29 -20.65 -20.70 -14.97
C VAL A 29 -21.43 -19.42 -15.27
N ASN A 30 -22.36 -19.03 -14.38
CA ASN A 30 -23.32 -17.95 -14.64
C ASN A 30 -23.04 -16.64 -13.88
N ASP A 31 -21.88 -16.48 -13.23
CA ASP A 31 -21.49 -15.21 -12.60
C ASP A 31 -21.26 -14.11 -13.65
N SER A 32 -22.33 -13.38 -13.97
CA SER A 32 -22.36 -12.34 -15.00
C SER A 32 -22.29 -10.92 -14.44
N LEU A 33 -22.16 -10.75 -13.11
CA LEU A 33 -22.22 -9.44 -12.46
C LEU A 33 -21.14 -8.48 -12.98
N GLY A 34 -19.90 -8.97 -13.14
CA GLY A 34 -18.80 -8.19 -13.68
C GLY A 34 -19.04 -7.71 -15.12
N ILE A 35 -19.68 -8.55 -15.93
CA ILE A 35 -20.03 -8.24 -17.33
C ILE A 35 -21.12 -7.17 -17.37
N ILE A 36 -22.18 -7.34 -16.56
CA ILE A 36 -23.29 -6.39 -16.45
C ILE A 36 -22.79 -5.00 -16.00
N CYS A 37 -21.96 -4.94 -14.96
CA CYS A 37 -21.40 -3.68 -14.47
C CYS A 37 -20.50 -3.00 -15.50
N SER A 38 -19.74 -3.78 -16.27
CA SER A 38 -18.93 -3.27 -17.37
C SER A 38 -19.81 -2.68 -18.47
N ALA A 39 -20.87 -3.39 -18.88
CA ALA A 39 -21.86 -2.90 -19.84
C ALA A 39 -22.52 -1.61 -19.37
N HIS A 40 -22.94 -1.57 -18.10
CA HIS A 40 -23.57 -0.39 -17.54
C HIS A 40 -22.64 0.83 -17.61
N THR A 41 -21.36 0.64 -17.30
CA THR A 41 -20.35 1.72 -17.39
C THR A 41 -20.21 2.23 -18.82
N VAL A 42 -20.17 1.32 -19.81
CA VAL A 42 -20.04 1.70 -21.22
C VAL A 42 -21.28 2.43 -21.73
N PHE A 43 -22.49 1.94 -21.46
CA PHE A 43 -23.72 2.61 -21.88
C PHE A 43 -23.89 3.96 -21.17
N ALA A 44 -23.55 4.05 -19.89
CA ALA A 44 -23.62 5.31 -19.15
C ALA A 44 -22.64 6.36 -19.70
N ASP A 45 -21.51 5.93 -20.27
CA ASP A 45 -20.58 6.84 -20.92
C ASP A 45 -21.12 7.35 -22.28
N ARG A 46 -21.67 6.44 -23.08
CA ARG A 46 -22.15 6.71 -24.45
C ARG A 46 -23.44 7.51 -24.52
N GLU A 47 -24.41 7.14 -23.70
CA GLU A 47 -25.76 7.67 -23.80
C GLU A 47 -25.84 9.13 -23.31
N PRO A 48 -26.68 9.97 -23.92
CA PRO A 48 -26.85 11.36 -23.47
C PRO A 48 -27.44 11.42 -22.06
N ASP A 49 -28.37 10.52 -21.74
CA ASP A 49 -29.03 10.42 -20.42
C ASP A 49 -28.19 9.66 -19.38
N LYS A 50 -26.96 9.25 -19.74
CA LYS A 50 -26.02 8.58 -18.84
C LYS A 50 -26.65 7.35 -18.17
N ALA A 51 -26.49 7.21 -16.85
CA ALA A 51 -27.05 6.12 -16.06
C ALA A 51 -28.60 6.08 -16.05
N MET A 52 -29.27 7.14 -16.51
CA MET A 52 -30.74 7.19 -16.61
C MET A 52 -31.26 6.72 -17.97
N SER A 53 -30.37 6.39 -18.90
CA SER A 53 -30.74 5.80 -20.18
C SER A 53 -31.47 4.47 -20.02
N PRO A 54 -32.35 4.09 -20.96
CA PRO A 54 -33.05 2.80 -20.91
C PRO A 54 -32.12 1.58 -20.77
N PRO A 55 -31.01 1.47 -21.53
CA PRO A 55 -30.05 0.37 -21.37
C PRO A 55 -29.45 0.29 -19.96
N CYS A 56 -29.06 1.43 -19.36
CA CYS A 56 -28.51 1.45 -18.01
C CYS A 56 -29.54 1.02 -16.96
N LYS A 57 -30.80 1.45 -17.07
CA LYS A 57 -31.87 1.02 -16.16
C LYS A 57 -32.12 -0.48 -16.25
N GLU A 58 -32.08 -1.05 -17.44
CA GLU A 58 -32.23 -2.50 -17.63
C GLU A 58 -31.03 -3.26 -17.05
N LEU A 59 -29.80 -2.83 -17.34
CA LEU A 59 -28.59 -3.39 -16.75
C LEU A 59 -28.58 -3.28 -15.23
N ALA A 60 -29.12 -2.21 -14.65
CA ALA A 60 -29.26 -2.07 -13.20
C ALA A 60 -30.22 -3.11 -12.60
N LYS A 61 -31.31 -3.45 -13.29
CA LYS A 61 -32.21 -4.54 -12.88
C LYS A 61 -31.50 -5.90 -12.96
N LEU A 62 -30.80 -6.16 -14.06
CA LEU A 62 -30.01 -7.39 -14.23
C LEU A 62 -28.91 -7.51 -13.18
N ALA A 63 -28.25 -6.42 -12.81
CA ALA A 63 -27.25 -6.40 -11.76
C ALA A 63 -27.85 -6.79 -10.40
N SER A 64 -29.08 -6.33 -10.10
CA SER A 64 -29.80 -6.74 -8.89
C SER A 64 -30.04 -8.26 -8.87
N ILE A 65 -30.47 -8.84 -9.99
CA ILE A 65 -30.69 -10.29 -10.14
C ILE A 65 -29.35 -11.04 -9.96
N ALA A 66 -28.28 -10.59 -10.60
CA ALA A 66 -26.97 -11.24 -10.53
C ALA A 66 -26.38 -11.24 -9.11
N VAL A 67 -26.58 -10.17 -8.33
CA VAL A 67 -26.14 -10.12 -6.91
C VAL A 67 -26.90 -11.14 -6.07
N ASP A 68 -28.20 -11.28 -6.30
CA ASP A 68 -29.04 -12.22 -5.57
C ASP A 68 -29.00 -13.65 -6.13
N PHE A 69 -28.27 -13.93 -7.22
CA PHE A 69 -28.10 -15.27 -7.78
C PHE A 69 -27.72 -16.30 -6.71
N LYS A 70 -26.75 -15.95 -5.86
CA LYS A 70 -26.24 -16.86 -4.81
C LYS A 70 -27.33 -17.33 -3.85
N LYS A 71 -28.39 -16.52 -3.68
CA LYS A 71 -29.53 -16.79 -2.79
C LYS A 71 -30.71 -17.40 -3.55
N THR A 72 -30.92 -16.98 -4.80
CA THR A 72 -32.14 -17.26 -5.56
C THR A 72 -31.99 -18.40 -6.57
N GLY A 73 -30.76 -18.69 -7.01
CA GLY A 73 -30.48 -19.62 -8.11
C GLY A 73 -30.78 -19.06 -9.51
N VAL A 74 -31.27 -17.82 -9.62
CA VAL A 74 -31.74 -17.26 -10.90
C VAL A 74 -30.63 -16.50 -11.63
N ALA A 75 -30.19 -17.04 -12.76
CA ALA A 75 -29.20 -16.43 -13.66
C ALA A 75 -29.70 -15.13 -14.28
N ALA A 76 -28.90 -14.06 -14.20
CA ALA A 76 -29.13 -12.86 -14.96
C ALA A 76 -28.68 -13.06 -16.42
N VAL A 77 -29.64 -13.09 -17.35
CA VAL A 77 -29.40 -13.21 -18.78
C VAL A 77 -29.33 -11.81 -19.39
N ILE A 78 -28.20 -11.49 -20.03
CA ILE A 78 -28.00 -10.20 -20.70
C ILE A 78 -28.58 -10.28 -22.12
N PRO A 79 -29.54 -9.41 -22.49
CA PRO A 79 -30.05 -9.35 -23.84
C PRO A 79 -28.96 -8.99 -24.88
N PRO A 80 -29.02 -9.52 -26.12
CA PRO A 80 -28.02 -9.26 -27.15
C PRO A 80 -27.78 -7.78 -27.49
N GLU A 81 -28.82 -6.96 -27.37
CA GLU A 81 -28.78 -5.51 -27.57
C GLU A 81 -27.93 -4.78 -26.52
N LEU A 82 -27.72 -5.38 -25.35
CA LEU A 82 -26.87 -4.86 -24.27
C LEU A 82 -25.42 -5.38 -24.37
N TYR A 83 -25.07 -6.08 -25.45
CA TYR A 83 -23.69 -6.52 -25.67
C TYR A 83 -22.80 -5.39 -26.16
N ILE A 84 -21.74 -5.14 -25.40
CA ILE A 84 -20.74 -4.11 -25.71
C ILE A 84 -19.87 -4.55 -26.88
N LYS A 85 -19.76 -3.69 -27.90
CA LYS A 85 -18.86 -3.89 -29.04
C LYS A 85 -17.55 -3.12 -28.92
N GLU A 86 -17.58 -1.94 -28.31
CA GLU A 86 -16.40 -1.11 -28.11
C GLU A 86 -16.47 -0.45 -26.73
N TYR A 87 -15.29 -0.20 -26.15
CA TYR A 87 -15.13 0.27 -24.77
C TYR A 87 -14.56 1.69 -24.74
N PRO A 88 -14.89 2.51 -23.73
CA PRO A 88 -14.25 3.81 -23.59
C PRO A 88 -12.77 3.63 -23.28
N ASP A 89 -11.95 4.58 -23.73
CA ASP A 89 -10.50 4.62 -23.60
C ASP A 89 -10.01 4.42 -22.16
N PHE A 90 -10.72 4.97 -21.17
CA PHE A 90 -10.38 4.84 -19.76
C PHE A 90 -10.55 3.43 -19.16
N MET A 91 -11.20 2.49 -19.86
CA MET A 91 -11.33 1.10 -19.40
C MET A 91 -10.14 0.20 -19.76
N GLU A 92 -9.18 0.71 -20.54
CA GLU A 92 -7.90 0.04 -20.87
C GLU A 92 -8.04 -1.43 -21.26
N LYS A 93 -8.88 -1.72 -22.26
CA LYS A 93 -9.05 -3.06 -22.84
C LYS A 93 -8.20 -3.19 -24.11
N PRO A 94 -6.93 -3.63 -24.04
CA PRO A 94 -6.03 -3.64 -25.21
C PRO A 94 -6.52 -4.56 -26.33
N ASP A 95 -7.21 -5.65 -25.98
CA ASP A 95 -7.69 -6.65 -26.94
C ASP A 95 -9.07 -6.33 -27.54
N LYS A 96 -9.64 -5.15 -27.25
CA LYS A 96 -10.98 -4.76 -27.69
C LYS A 96 -10.96 -3.41 -28.40
N PRO A 97 -11.88 -3.18 -29.36
CA PRO A 97 -12.07 -1.85 -29.94
C PRO A 97 -12.38 -0.82 -28.85
N THR A 98 -11.78 0.37 -28.98
CA THR A 98 -11.97 1.47 -28.02
C THR A 98 -12.36 2.79 -28.70
N TYR A 99 -13.09 3.63 -27.97
CA TYR A 99 -13.45 4.98 -28.39
C TYR A 99 -13.04 6.02 -27.33
N LEU A 100 -12.81 7.25 -27.77
CA LEU A 100 -12.43 8.36 -26.89
C LEU A 100 -13.65 8.87 -26.11
N SER A 101 -13.69 8.68 -24.79
CA SER A 101 -14.78 9.21 -23.96
C SER A 101 -14.68 10.73 -23.84
N SER A 102 -15.77 11.44 -24.14
CA SER A 102 -15.89 12.89 -24.00
C SER A 102 -16.30 13.32 -22.58
N ASN A 103 -16.58 12.38 -21.69
CA ASN A 103 -17.03 12.64 -20.33
C ASN A 103 -15.88 12.95 -19.36
N VAL A 104 -16.24 13.38 -18.15
CA VAL A 104 -15.29 13.77 -17.10
C VAL A 104 -14.31 12.63 -16.77
N ILE A 105 -14.78 11.39 -16.69
CA ILE A 105 -13.92 10.23 -16.38
C ILE A 105 -12.86 10.05 -17.47
N GLY A 106 -13.25 10.07 -18.75
CA GLY A 106 -12.31 9.98 -19.86
C GLY A 106 -11.30 11.14 -19.87
N LYS A 107 -11.76 12.38 -19.61
CA LYS A 107 -10.88 13.55 -19.51
C LYS A 107 -9.86 13.38 -18.38
N LEU A 108 -10.32 13.09 -17.16
CA LEU A 108 -9.45 12.88 -16.01
C LEU A 108 -8.46 11.73 -16.24
N PHE A 109 -8.92 10.64 -16.84
CA PHE A 109 -8.07 9.51 -17.20
C PHE A 109 -6.92 9.96 -18.08
N ARG A 110 -7.17 10.68 -19.18
CA ARG A 110 -6.12 11.16 -20.09
C ARG A 110 -5.16 12.16 -19.43
N GLU A 111 -5.69 13.08 -18.64
CA GLU A 111 -4.85 14.05 -17.91
C GLU A 111 -3.92 13.35 -16.92
N VAL A 112 -4.35 12.26 -16.28
CA VAL A 112 -3.56 11.56 -15.25
C VAL A 112 -2.75 10.40 -15.81
N LYS A 113 -3.14 9.82 -16.94
CA LYS A 113 -2.50 8.63 -17.53
C LYS A 113 -1.01 8.82 -17.74
N ASP A 114 -0.61 10.01 -18.19
CA ASP A 114 0.78 10.35 -18.45
C ASP A 114 1.48 11.02 -17.24
N ILE A 115 0.72 11.43 -16.21
CA ILE A 115 1.26 11.97 -14.94
C ILE A 115 1.72 10.84 -14.02
N ALA A 116 1.00 9.72 -14.00
CA ALA A 116 1.44 8.52 -13.31
C ALA A 116 2.43 7.80 -14.23
N PRO A 117 3.75 7.91 -14.03
CA PRO A 117 4.66 7.12 -14.84
C PRO A 117 4.27 5.64 -14.69
N HIS A 118 4.17 4.92 -15.81
CA HIS A 118 3.82 3.49 -15.84
C HIS A 118 4.73 2.62 -14.96
N ASP A 119 5.89 3.17 -14.60
CA ASP A 119 6.60 2.88 -13.37
C ASP A 119 6.65 4.18 -12.55
N CYS A 120 5.84 4.31 -11.48
CA CYS A 120 6.23 5.15 -10.36
C CYS A 120 7.49 4.53 -9.78
N SER A 121 8.62 4.83 -10.43
CA SER A 121 9.88 4.95 -9.76
C SER A 121 9.69 6.12 -8.80
N ILE A 122 9.03 5.84 -7.66
CA ILE A 122 9.50 6.40 -6.40
C ILE A 122 10.99 6.10 -6.47
N ARG A 123 11.78 7.15 -6.77
CA ARG A 123 13.20 6.98 -7.05
C ARG A 123 13.76 6.18 -5.89
N SER A 124 14.39 5.04 -6.19
CA SER A 124 15.03 4.25 -5.16
C SER A 124 15.97 5.16 -4.38
N PHE A 125 16.04 4.95 -3.07
CA PHE A 125 16.98 5.68 -2.25
C PHE A 125 18.39 5.38 -2.77
N THR A 126 19.05 6.37 -3.37
CA THR A 126 20.37 6.19 -3.99
C THR A 126 21.48 6.62 -3.04
N TYR A 127 22.70 6.16 -3.31
CA TYR A 127 23.89 6.60 -2.58
C TYR A 127 24.01 8.13 -2.52
N GLN A 128 23.74 8.83 -3.63
CA GLN A 128 23.79 10.30 -3.67
C GLN A 128 22.72 10.95 -2.78
N VAL A 129 21.55 10.32 -2.67
CA VAL A 129 20.51 10.79 -1.74
C VAL A 129 20.98 10.58 -0.31
N ALA A 130 21.50 9.39 0.02
CA ALA A 130 22.06 9.09 1.34
C ALA A 130 23.09 10.14 1.79
N THR A 131 24.04 10.51 0.92
CA THR A 131 25.06 11.52 1.23
C THR A 131 24.47 12.91 1.51
N LYS A 132 23.37 13.26 0.85
CA LYS A 132 22.73 14.58 0.99
C LYS A 132 21.68 14.65 2.10
N SER A 133 21.04 13.52 2.41
CA SER A 133 19.91 13.45 3.35
C SER A 133 20.30 12.98 4.75
N TYR A 134 21.54 12.52 4.93
CA TYR A 134 22.02 12.13 6.25
C TYR A 134 22.01 13.34 7.18
N ASP A 135 21.45 13.15 8.37
CA ASP A 135 21.26 14.17 9.39
C ASP A 135 22.16 13.88 10.60
N PRO A 136 23.30 14.59 10.73
CA PRO A 136 24.24 14.36 11.83
C PRO A 136 23.64 14.64 13.21
N ASP A 137 22.56 15.43 13.30
CA ASP A 137 21.89 15.67 14.59
C ASP A 137 21.27 14.39 15.15
N MET A 138 21.07 13.36 14.33
CA MET A 138 20.55 12.08 14.77
C MET A 138 21.59 11.24 15.53
N GLU A 139 22.85 11.66 15.56
CA GLU A 139 23.93 11.02 16.30
C GLU A 139 23.90 11.42 17.79
N VAL A 140 23.87 10.40 18.64
CA VAL A 140 23.88 10.51 20.12
C VAL A 140 25.14 9.83 20.64
N ASP A 141 25.83 10.45 21.59
CA ASP A 141 27.06 9.92 22.17
C ASP A 141 26.88 8.47 22.65
N GLY A 142 27.81 7.58 22.29
CA GLY A 142 27.78 6.16 22.65
C GLY A 142 26.97 5.27 21.70
N PHE A 143 26.47 5.81 20.58
CA PHE A 143 25.78 4.99 19.57
C PHE A 143 26.71 3.98 18.89
N GLU A 144 28.01 4.24 18.86
CA GLU A 144 29.01 3.42 18.20
C GLU A 144 29.08 2.00 18.77
N ASP A 145 28.82 1.86 20.08
CA ASP A 145 28.81 0.59 20.79
C ASP A 145 27.68 -0.33 20.27
N TYR A 146 26.60 0.26 19.73
CA TYR A 146 25.42 -0.44 19.24
C TYR A 146 25.40 -0.68 17.73
N ILE A 147 26.42 -0.25 16.99
CA ILE A 147 26.46 -0.37 15.53
C ILE A 147 26.37 -1.83 15.07
N LYS A 148 27.07 -2.76 15.75
CA LYS A 148 27.09 -4.18 15.36
C LYS A 148 25.71 -4.82 15.49
N ASP A 149 25.04 -4.56 16.60
CA ASP A 149 23.69 -5.07 16.87
C ASP A 149 22.68 -4.43 15.92
N ALA A 150 22.77 -3.12 15.71
CA ALA A 150 21.93 -2.40 14.75
C ALA A 150 22.08 -2.97 13.34
N PHE A 151 23.31 -3.28 12.91
CA PHE A 151 23.59 -3.91 11.62
C PHE A 151 22.92 -5.29 11.50
N TYR A 152 23.05 -6.13 12.54
CA TYR A 152 22.41 -7.45 12.58
C TYR A 152 20.88 -7.37 12.49
N TYR A 153 20.25 -6.47 13.26
CA TYR A 153 18.80 -6.31 13.21
C TYR A 153 18.31 -5.69 11.91
N LYS A 154 19.08 -4.77 11.30
CA LYS A 154 18.79 -4.20 9.99
C LYS A 154 18.80 -5.27 8.91
N ASP A 155 19.80 -6.13 8.87
CA ASP A 155 19.89 -7.21 7.89
C ASP A 155 18.72 -8.20 8.02
N ASN A 156 18.36 -8.57 9.24
CA ASN A 156 17.19 -9.42 9.51
C ASN A 156 15.87 -8.76 9.09
N TYR A 157 15.71 -7.46 9.36
CA TYR A 157 14.53 -6.71 8.96
C TYR A 157 14.39 -6.66 7.44
N ASP A 158 15.47 -6.33 6.75
CA ASP A 158 15.53 -6.23 5.30
C ASP A 158 15.23 -7.56 4.62
N TYR A 159 15.80 -8.65 5.16
CA TYR A 159 15.53 -9.99 4.68
C TYR A 159 14.02 -10.32 4.75
N LYS A 160 13.39 -10.05 5.89
CA LYS A 160 11.96 -10.30 6.12
C LYS A 160 11.08 -9.40 5.26
N LEU A 161 11.40 -8.12 5.15
CA LEU A 161 10.65 -7.16 4.33
C LEU A 161 10.76 -7.51 2.84
N GLY A 162 11.96 -7.85 2.37
CA GLY A 162 12.19 -8.28 1.00
C GLY A 162 11.43 -9.56 0.65
N ASN A 163 11.34 -10.52 1.57
CA ASN A 163 10.53 -11.72 1.35
C ASN A 163 9.03 -11.39 1.22
N LEU A 164 8.52 -10.39 1.96
CA LEU A 164 7.15 -9.93 1.79
C LEU A 164 6.93 -9.25 0.42
N LEU A 165 7.88 -8.42 -0.01
CA LEU A 165 7.85 -7.78 -1.33
C LEU A 165 7.80 -8.84 -2.45
N ASP A 166 8.70 -9.82 -2.40
CA ASP A 166 8.77 -10.90 -3.39
C ASP A 166 7.50 -11.76 -3.39
N TYR A 167 6.97 -12.10 -2.20
CA TYR A 167 5.77 -12.91 -2.07
C TYR A 167 4.54 -12.24 -2.70
N TYR A 168 4.34 -10.94 -2.48
CA TYR A 168 3.20 -10.19 -3.04
C TYR A 168 3.47 -9.65 -4.45
N GLY A 169 4.70 -9.77 -4.96
CA GLY A 169 5.12 -9.22 -6.25
C GLY A 169 5.13 -7.68 -6.28
N ILE A 170 5.42 -7.05 -5.14
CA ILE A 170 5.50 -5.59 -4.98
C ILE A 170 6.95 -5.16 -5.22
N LYS A 171 7.14 -4.08 -5.98
CA LYS A 171 8.48 -3.64 -6.39
C LYS A 171 9.19 -2.81 -5.33
N THR A 172 8.45 -1.96 -4.61
CA THR A 172 9.07 -0.92 -3.77
C THR A 172 8.65 -1.01 -2.31
N GLU A 173 9.57 -0.65 -1.42
CA GLU A 173 9.32 -0.53 0.02
C GLU A 173 8.20 0.50 0.32
N ALA A 174 8.12 1.59 -0.44
CA ALA A 174 7.11 2.61 -0.22
C ALA A 174 5.68 2.10 -0.49
N GLU A 175 5.48 1.27 -1.52
CA GLU A 175 4.17 0.67 -1.83
C GLU A 175 3.70 -0.24 -0.70
N ILE A 176 4.56 -1.14 -0.22
CA ILE A 176 4.18 -2.11 0.81
C ILE A 176 3.92 -1.45 2.17
N LEU A 177 4.65 -0.38 2.50
CA LEU A 177 4.50 0.33 3.78
C LEU A 177 3.32 1.31 3.79
N SER A 178 3.04 1.95 2.65
CA SER A 178 1.90 2.87 2.52
C SER A 178 0.57 2.15 2.31
N GLY A 179 0.61 0.88 1.90
CA GLY A 179 -0.56 0.13 1.45
C GLY A 179 -1.10 0.60 0.09
N SER A 180 -0.46 1.58 -0.55
CA SER A 180 -0.85 2.15 -1.83
C SER A 180 -0.19 1.37 -2.98
N ILE A 181 -0.68 0.16 -3.21
CA ILE A 181 -0.08 -0.75 -4.19
C ILE A 181 -0.52 -0.36 -5.60
N MET A 182 0.44 -0.07 -6.46
CA MET A 182 0.17 0.29 -7.85
C MET A 182 -0.03 -0.96 -8.71
N ARG A 183 0.85 -1.95 -8.54
CA ARG A 183 0.79 -3.23 -9.26
C ARG A 183 1.03 -4.40 -8.30
N MET A 184 0.12 -5.36 -8.28
CA MET A 184 0.29 -6.65 -7.59
C MET A 184 0.47 -7.76 -8.61
N SER A 185 0.99 -8.90 -8.18
CA SER A 185 0.95 -10.12 -8.97
C SER A 185 -0.51 -10.52 -9.28
N ASN A 186 -0.75 -11.09 -10.47
CA ASN A 186 -2.09 -11.46 -10.97
C ASN A 186 -2.82 -12.49 -10.09
N PHE A 187 -2.11 -13.13 -9.16
CA PHE A 187 -2.67 -14.10 -8.21
C PHE A 187 -3.36 -13.47 -7.00
N PHE A 188 -3.12 -12.19 -6.71
CA PHE A 188 -3.67 -11.51 -5.55
C PHE A 188 -4.79 -10.54 -5.92
N THR A 189 -5.86 -10.55 -5.12
CA THR A 189 -6.97 -9.62 -5.26
C THR A 189 -6.77 -8.43 -4.32
N LYS A 190 -6.68 -7.22 -4.90
CA LYS A 190 -6.40 -5.94 -4.20
C LYS A 190 -7.27 -5.63 -2.98
N ARG A 191 -8.40 -6.31 -2.78
CA ARG A 191 -9.33 -6.07 -1.66
C ARG A 191 -9.16 -7.02 -0.48
N ARG A 192 -8.74 -8.27 -0.70
CA ARG A 192 -8.62 -9.29 0.36
C ARG A 192 -7.18 -9.41 0.87
N ASP A 193 -6.22 -9.31 -0.05
CA ASP A 193 -4.82 -9.62 0.25
C ASP A 193 -4.06 -8.41 0.80
N THR A 194 -4.53 -7.20 0.52
CA THR A 194 -3.98 -5.96 1.09
C THR A 194 -4.11 -5.92 2.61
N ASP A 195 -5.20 -6.44 3.17
CA ASP A 195 -5.36 -6.53 4.62
C ASP A 195 -4.40 -7.53 5.27
N ALA A 196 -4.19 -8.69 4.64
CA ALA A 196 -3.24 -9.70 5.11
C ALA A 196 -1.80 -9.17 5.04
N MET A 197 -1.44 -8.53 3.93
CA MET A 197 -0.16 -7.85 3.75
C MET A 197 0.05 -6.77 4.82
N ASN A 198 -0.94 -5.89 5.04
CA ASN A 198 -0.87 -4.85 6.06
C ASN A 198 -0.74 -5.43 7.48
N ARG A 199 -1.30 -6.61 7.74
CA ARG A 199 -1.07 -7.32 9.02
C ARG A 199 0.35 -7.87 9.11
N ALA A 200 0.88 -8.47 8.04
CA ALA A 200 2.24 -8.98 8.00
C ALA A 200 3.29 -7.87 8.22
N VAL A 201 3.16 -6.74 7.53
CA VAL A 201 4.03 -5.56 7.72
C VAL A 201 3.93 -5.01 9.14
N ARG A 202 2.72 -4.93 9.72
CA ARG A 202 2.53 -4.52 11.12
C ARG A 202 3.17 -5.49 12.10
N SER A 203 3.11 -6.79 11.82
CA SER A 203 3.76 -7.82 12.62
C SER A 203 5.28 -7.67 12.57
N LEU A 204 5.86 -7.46 11.39
CA LEU A 204 7.30 -7.23 11.23
C LEU A 204 7.76 -5.98 12.00
N ARG A 205 7.03 -4.88 11.91
CA ARG A 205 7.32 -3.66 12.70
C ARG A 205 7.22 -3.89 14.21
N LYS A 206 6.28 -4.74 14.65
CA LYS A 206 6.13 -5.09 16.08
C LYS A 206 7.30 -5.96 16.54
N GLU A 207 7.74 -6.90 15.70
CA GLU A 207 8.90 -7.74 15.97
C GLU A 207 10.19 -6.91 16.06
N ALA A 208 10.41 -5.98 15.12
CA ALA A 208 11.53 -5.06 15.20
C ALA A 208 11.53 -4.25 16.50
N ARG A 209 10.37 -3.73 16.94
CA ARG A 209 10.26 -3.08 18.25
C ARG A 209 10.56 -4.02 19.43
N ALA A 210 10.22 -5.30 19.32
CA ALA A 210 10.55 -6.27 20.36
C ALA A 210 12.06 -6.46 20.46
N TRP A 211 12.78 -6.61 19.34
CA TRP A 211 14.25 -6.68 19.34
C TRP A 211 14.90 -5.47 20.00
N PHE A 212 14.35 -4.29 19.77
CA PHE A 212 14.82 -3.06 20.39
C PHE A 212 14.65 -3.07 21.93
N ASN A 213 13.49 -3.54 22.41
CA ASN A 213 13.16 -3.56 23.83
C ASN A 213 13.76 -4.76 24.59
N GLU A 214 14.04 -5.88 23.93
CA GLU A 214 14.65 -7.06 24.57
C GLU A 214 16.03 -6.73 25.15
N GLN A 215 16.78 -5.84 24.49
CA GLN A 215 18.06 -5.32 24.95
C GLN A 215 17.96 -4.32 26.13
N GLU A 216 16.76 -3.95 26.56
CA GLU A 216 16.49 -3.10 27.74
C GLU A 216 16.52 -3.91 29.05
N THR A 217 16.41 -5.24 28.96
CA THR A 217 16.24 -6.12 30.14
C THR A 217 17.56 -6.49 30.83
N SER A 218 18.72 -6.15 30.24
CA SER A 218 20.00 -6.18 30.95
C SER A 218 20.05 -5.00 31.92
N LEU A 219 20.07 -5.33 33.22
CA LEU A 219 19.87 -4.51 34.44
C LEU A 219 20.75 -3.24 34.61
N ASP A 220 21.46 -2.76 33.59
CA ASP A 220 22.45 -1.67 33.67
C ASP A 220 22.26 -0.56 32.61
N SER A 221 21.19 -0.61 31.79
CA SER A 221 20.98 0.38 30.72
C SER A 221 20.30 1.66 31.21
N GLY A 222 21.06 2.77 31.25
CA GLY A 222 20.53 4.10 31.54
C GLY A 222 19.60 4.63 30.43
N VAL A 223 18.86 5.71 30.69
CA VAL A 223 17.95 6.34 29.71
C VAL A 223 18.68 6.81 28.44
N ASP A 224 19.95 7.20 28.56
CA ASP A 224 20.81 7.61 27.43
C ASP A 224 21.13 6.43 26.48
N ASP A 225 21.09 5.19 27.00
CA ASP A 225 21.38 3.97 26.26
C ASP A 225 20.35 3.70 25.16
N VAL A 226 19.09 4.04 25.44
CA VAL A 226 17.96 3.84 24.52
C VAL A 226 18.06 4.78 23.31
N TYR A 227 18.53 6.01 23.53
CA TYR A 227 18.72 6.98 22.45
C TYR A 227 19.98 6.67 21.62
N ALA A 228 21.05 6.20 22.26
CA ALA A 228 22.25 5.70 21.58
C ALA A 228 21.91 4.50 20.65
N LYS A 229 21.10 3.54 21.13
CA LYS A 229 20.59 2.43 20.31
C LYS A 229 19.77 2.90 19.11
N ALA A 230 18.82 3.83 19.33
CA ALA A 230 17.99 4.37 18.25
C ALA A 230 18.84 5.16 17.22
N SER A 231 19.83 5.92 17.69
CA SER A 231 20.83 6.58 16.86
C SER A 231 21.60 5.57 16.00
N ALA A 232 22.06 4.46 16.58
CA ALA A 232 22.74 3.40 15.83
C ALA A 232 21.86 2.80 14.72
N TRP A 233 20.57 2.58 14.98
CA TRP A 233 19.62 2.10 13.96
C TRP A 233 19.44 3.09 12.80
N TYR A 234 19.40 4.38 13.11
CA TYR A 234 19.39 5.44 12.09
C TYR A 234 20.70 5.43 11.29
N TYR A 235 21.84 5.39 11.98
CA TYR A 235 23.18 5.42 11.40
C TYR A 235 23.39 4.32 10.37
N VAL A 236 23.18 3.05 10.77
CA VAL A 236 23.38 1.91 9.88
C VAL A 236 22.41 1.90 8.68
N THR A 237 21.28 2.60 8.78
CA THR A 237 20.30 2.68 7.70
C THR A 237 20.57 3.81 6.71
N TYR A 238 20.96 4.99 7.21
CA TYR A 238 21.04 6.21 6.40
C TYR A 238 22.47 6.67 6.09
N HIS A 239 23.46 6.24 6.86
CA HIS A 239 24.83 6.68 6.66
C HIS A 239 25.41 6.09 5.35
N PRO A 240 26.05 6.89 4.48
CA PRO A 240 26.53 6.45 3.16
C PRO A 240 27.45 5.22 3.20
N THR A 241 28.21 5.02 4.28
CA THR A 241 29.10 3.86 4.45
C THR A 241 28.35 2.52 4.45
N TYR A 242 27.09 2.50 4.88
CA TYR A 242 26.28 1.28 4.96
C TYR A 242 25.37 1.08 3.74
N PHE A 243 25.41 2.01 2.79
CA PHE A 243 24.58 1.92 1.60
C PHE A 243 24.95 0.69 0.76
N GLY A 244 23.96 -0.17 0.50
CA GLY A 244 24.16 -1.36 -0.33
C GLY A 244 24.94 -2.50 0.33
N LEU A 245 25.21 -2.43 1.65
CA LEU A 245 25.82 -3.54 2.40
C LEU A 245 24.82 -4.63 2.80
N TYR A 246 23.51 -4.37 2.66
CA TYR A 246 22.43 -5.29 3.00
C TYR A 246 21.93 -6.03 1.77
N ASN A 247 21.23 -7.16 1.98
CA ASN A 247 20.62 -7.95 0.91
C ASN A 247 21.63 -8.47 -0.14
N GLU A 248 22.84 -8.82 0.31
CA GLU A 248 23.91 -9.32 -0.57
C GLU A 248 23.42 -10.50 -1.41
N GLY A 249 23.59 -10.42 -2.73
CA GLY A 249 23.16 -11.46 -3.68
C GLY A 249 21.66 -11.47 -4.04
N MET A 250 20.80 -10.71 -3.37
CA MET A 250 19.34 -10.74 -3.62
C MET A 250 18.85 -9.74 -4.67
N LYS A 251 19.73 -8.86 -5.19
CA LYS A 251 19.39 -7.78 -6.16
C LYS A 251 18.20 -6.91 -5.71
N ARG A 252 18.08 -6.67 -4.41
CA ARG A 252 17.05 -5.80 -3.81
C ARG A 252 17.58 -4.38 -3.64
N ASP A 253 16.68 -3.40 -3.60
CA ASP A 253 17.01 -2.02 -3.29
C ASP A 253 17.43 -1.84 -1.82
N HIS A 254 18.10 -0.73 -1.51
CA HIS A 254 18.42 -0.36 -0.12
C HIS A 254 17.16 0.11 0.62
N PHE A 255 16.71 -0.65 1.61
CA PHE A 255 15.53 -0.33 2.41
C PHE A 255 15.84 0.66 3.55
N ILE A 256 14.93 1.59 3.79
CA ILE A 256 15.10 2.73 4.71
C ILE A 256 14.08 2.78 5.85
N SER A 257 13.11 1.85 5.91
CA SER A 257 12.03 1.92 6.92
C SER A 257 12.38 1.36 8.30
N PHE A 258 13.46 0.59 8.42
CA PHE A 258 13.89 -0.05 9.65
C PHE A 258 13.90 0.87 10.90
N PRO A 259 14.61 2.01 10.92
CA PRO A 259 14.73 2.86 12.11
C PRO A 259 13.39 3.50 12.50
N TRP A 260 12.47 3.65 11.54
CA TRP A 260 11.13 4.18 11.81
C TRP A 260 10.23 3.21 12.58
N CYS A 261 10.70 1.98 12.86
CA CYS A 261 10.04 1.11 13.84
C CYS A 261 10.05 1.72 15.26
N VAL A 262 11.06 2.55 15.57
CA VAL A 262 11.27 3.27 16.84
C VAL A 262 11.21 4.80 16.64
N TYR A 263 10.30 5.24 15.77
CA TYR A 263 10.14 6.65 15.39
C TYR A 263 9.97 7.59 16.59
N ASP A 264 9.37 7.13 17.68
CA ASP A 264 9.20 7.89 18.91
C ASP A 264 10.54 8.34 19.48
N LYS A 265 11.53 7.44 19.57
CA LYS A 265 12.87 7.73 20.08
C LYS A 265 13.64 8.67 19.15
N LEU A 266 13.57 8.45 17.84
CA LEU A 266 14.19 9.33 16.83
C LEU A 266 13.65 10.76 16.91
N ILE A 267 12.33 10.93 17.08
CA ILE A 267 11.71 12.24 17.24
C ILE A 267 12.20 12.93 18.51
N HIS A 268 12.38 12.18 19.60
CA HIS A 268 12.93 12.72 20.85
C HIS A 268 14.37 13.23 20.67
N ILE A 269 15.25 12.46 20.03
CA ILE A 269 16.63 12.86 19.71
C ILE A 269 16.64 14.21 18.98
N LYS A 270 15.87 14.31 17.90
CA LYS A 270 15.84 15.54 17.09
C LYS A 270 15.27 16.73 17.88
N LYS A 271 14.25 16.52 18.71
CA LYS A 271 13.69 17.58 19.56
C LYS A 271 14.70 18.10 20.57
N ASP A 272 15.50 17.23 21.17
CA ASP A 272 16.46 17.63 22.20
C ASP A 272 17.67 18.35 21.58
N LYS A 273 18.15 17.92 20.41
CA LYS A 273 19.19 18.66 19.65
C LYS A 273 18.72 20.05 19.24
N VAL A 274 17.47 20.21 18.79
CA VAL A 274 16.89 21.53 18.47
C VAL A 274 16.82 22.42 19.72
N LYS A 275 16.50 21.88 20.89
CA LYS A 275 16.53 22.65 22.16
C LYS A 275 17.95 23.06 22.53
N GLN A 276 18.92 22.15 22.42
CA GLN A 276 20.33 22.43 22.71
C GLN A 276 20.88 23.52 21.78
N ALA A 277 20.60 23.44 20.48
CA ALA A 277 20.98 24.46 19.51
C ALA A 277 20.39 25.84 19.82
N ARG A 278 19.12 25.91 20.26
CA ARG A 278 18.46 27.15 20.72
C ARG A 278 19.08 27.70 22.00
N HIS A 279 19.48 26.83 22.92
CA HIS A 279 20.14 27.23 24.16
C HIS A 279 21.55 27.78 23.89
N LEU A 280 22.32 27.11 23.02
CA LEU A 280 23.64 27.56 22.59
C LEU A 280 23.58 28.91 21.86
N SER A 281 22.63 29.10 20.93
CA SER A 281 22.48 30.39 20.24
C SER A 281 22.01 31.52 21.18
N SER A 282 21.19 31.20 22.19
CA SER A 282 20.84 32.13 23.26
C SER A 282 22.04 32.51 24.12
N LEU A 283 22.87 31.54 24.51
CA LEU A 283 24.10 31.78 25.27
C LEU A 283 25.11 32.60 24.46
N GLU A 284 25.35 32.24 23.19
CA GLU A 284 26.22 33.00 22.30
C GLU A 284 25.74 34.45 22.13
N SER A 285 24.42 34.66 22.03
CA SER A 285 23.85 36.00 21.99
C SER A 285 24.14 36.75 23.29
N GLN A 286 23.92 36.13 24.46
CA GLN A 286 24.21 36.73 25.77
C GLN A 286 25.70 37.06 25.96
N PHE A 287 26.62 36.18 25.53
CA PHE A 287 28.05 36.42 25.58
C PHE A 287 28.48 37.55 24.63
N ARG A 288 27.88 37.65 23.44
CA ARG A 288 28.14 38.77 22.51
C ARG A 288 27.66 40.12 23.07
N TYR A 289 26.52 40.15 23.75
CA TYR A 289 26.05 41.38 24.42
C TYR A 289 26.90 41.73 25.66
N GLY A 290 27.40 40.74 26.41
CA GLY A 290 28.27 40.96 27.56
C GLY A 290 29.68 41.46 27.22
N LEU A 291 30.23 41.05 26.07
CA LEU A 291 31.55 41.47 25.58
C LEU A 291 31.57 42.86 24.92
N HIS A 292 30.41 43.44 24.59
CA HIS A 292 30.29 44.81 24.07
C HIS A 292 30.10 45.88 25.18
N LEU A 293 30.12 45.48 26.45
CA LEU A 293 29.91 46.34 27.62
C LEU A 293 31.19 46.58 28.46
N ILE A 294 32.38 46.32 27.89
CA ILE A 294 33.69 46.62 28.48
C ILE A 294 34.43 47.65 27.61
#